data_AF-A0A1J8QGF5-F1
#
_entry.id   AF-A0A1J8QGF5-F1
#
_cell.length_a   1.000
_cell.length_b   1.000
_cell.length_c   1.000
_cell.angle_alpha   90.00
_cell.angle_beta   90.00
_cell.angle_gamma   90.00
#
_symmetry.space_group_name_H-M   'P 1'
#
loop_
_entity.id
_entity.type
_entity.pdbx_description
1 polymer ?
#
loop_
_entity_poly.entity_id
_entity_poly.type
_entity_poly.pdbx_seq_one_letter_code
_entity_poly.pdbx_strand_id
1 'polypeptide(L)'
;MGEAGMVETPSPCQAPVVVSHTRGRYTASATWQTYIQESHLNLWGSAKNSIEFVLTHPNGWEGPQQQQIRQAMRLADLIPFKGGDFHVHLLTEGEASLHFCVVNVIASDAFSSPIAMSPFPVEEEVQSGSQGVVIIDAGGGTIDLSAYSMQLSSTSLEEIAPAECCLQGSVFVTRRAHDLLKSKLSGSDYSSPEMIAQMTNIFDKTTKLRFRRPDESSYIKFGTTRDKDPRYDIRSGQLKLSGQHIAGLFEPSVKAIIEAFEQQRRVASTPVNVSGSFLVYRQTMTMM
;
A
#
# COMPACT_ATOMS: atom_id res chain seq x y z
N MET A 1 -61.50 -0.22 -14.76
CA MET A 1 -60.80 0.78 -15.60
C MET A 1 -60.61 2.00 -14.73
N GLY A 2 -59.48 2.17 -14.06
CA GLY A 2 -58.16 2.54 -14.60
C GLY A 2 -57.87 3.93 -13.99
N GLU A 3 -56.72 4.31 -13.47
CA GLU A 3 -55.36 3.81 -13.58
C GLU A 3 -54.56 4.42 -12.42
N ALA A 4 -53.62 3.67 -11.84
CA ALA A 4 -52.76 4.12 -10.76
C ALA A 4 -51.57 4.90 -11.33
N GLY A 5 -51.36 6.15 -10.89
CA GLY A 5 -50.15 6.93 -11.17
C GLY A 5 -49.14 6.74 -10.04
N MET A 6 -48.05 6.05 -10.33
CA MET A 6 -46.91 5.86 -9.43
C MET A 6 -46.21 7.19 -9.14
N VAL A 7 -45.91 7.41 -7.86
CA VAL A 7 -44.98 8.45 -7.40
C VAL A 7 -43.57 7.90 -7.61
N GLU A 8 -42.81 8.49 -8.54
CA GLU A 8 -41.39 8.20 -8.70
C GLU A 8 -40.61 8.76 -7.50
N THR A 9 -40.00 7.86 -6.73
CA THR A 9 -39.01 8.23 -5.71
C THR A 9 -37.64 8.37 -6.36
N PRO A 10 -36.90 9.48 -6.16
CA PRO A 10 -35.57 9.65 -6.73
C PRO A 10 -34.58 8.65 -6.10
N SER A 11 -33.79 8.04 -6.97
CA SER A 11 -32.77 7.03 -6.66
C SER A 11 -31.70 7.54 -5.69
N PRO A 12 -31.15 6.70 -4.80
CA PRO A 12 -30.12 7.12 -3.85
C PRO A 12 -28.79 7.39 -4.59
N CYS A 13 -28.37 8.66 -4.55
CA CYS A 13 -27.08 9.14 -5.03
C CYS A 13 -25.93 8.37 -4.39
N GLN A 14 -24.99 7.93 -5.24
CA GLN A 14 -23.70 7.38 -4.87
C GLN A 14 -22.96 8.37 -3.94
N ALA A 15 -22.71 7.95 -2.70
CA ALA A 15 -21.83 8.68 -1.79
C ALA A 15 -20.38 8.59 -2.31
N PRO A 16 -19.61 9.69 -2.32
CA PRO A 16 -18.20 9.64 -2.67
C PRO A 16 -17.43 8.89 -1.58
N VAL A 17 -16.99 7.67 -1.88
CA VAL A 17 -16.10 6.88 -1.02
C VAL A 17 -14.69 7.44 -1.17
N VAL A 18 -14.19 8.12 -0.14
CA VAL A 18 -12.83 8.67 -0.11
C VAL A 18 -11.97 7.81 0.81
N VAL A 19 -11.19 6.91 0.22
CA VAL A 19 -10.21 6.08 0.93
C VAL A 19 -8.93 6.90 1.13
N SER A 20 -8.48 7.09 2.37
CA SER A 20 -7.21 7.77 2.62
C SER A 20 -6.43 7.16 3.78
N HIS A 21 -5.11 7.11 3.61
CA HIS A 21 -4.16 6.61 4.59
C HIS A 21 -3.36 7.82 5.09
N THR A 22 -3.74 8.40 6.23
CA THR A 22 -3.08 9.59 6.78
C THR A 22 -2.37 9.30 8.11
N ARG A 23 -1.08 9.63 8.18
CA ARG A 23 -0.30 9.68 9.43
C ARG A 23 -0.40 11.09 10.03
N GLY A 24 -0.95 11.21 11.24
CA GLY A 24 -0.81 12.41 12.09
C GLY A 24 -2.12 12.98 12.63
N ARG A 25 -2.15 13.29 13.94
CA ARG A 25 -3.35 13.68 14.72
C ARG A 25 -3.94 15.06 14.38
N TYR A 26 -3.20 15.94 13.72
CA TYR A 26 -3.58 17.35 13.55
C TYR A 26 -3.72 17.82 12.11
N THR A 27 -3.28 17.02 11.13
CA THR A 27 -3.33 17.39 9.71
C THR A 27 -4.58 16.88 9.02
N ALA A 28 -5.07 15.67 9.35
CA ALA A 28 -6.21 15.08 8.64
C ALA A 28 -7.49 15.94 8.75
N SER A 29 -7.94 16.28 9.96
CA SER A 29 -9.20 17.03 10.16
C SER A 29 -9.22 18.37 9.43
N ALA A 30 -8.11 19.12 9.48
CA ALA A 30 -7.98 20.39 8.77
C ALA A 30 -7.91 20.18 7.24
N THR A 31 -7.15 19.21 6.74
CA THR A 31 -6.96 19.03 5.28
C THR A 31 -8.23 18.54 4.58
N TRP A 32 -9.01 17.65 5.19
CA TRP A 32 -10.25 17.13 4.58
C TRP A 32 -11.37 18.17 4.55
N GLN A 33 -11.56 18.87 5.68
CA GLN A 33 -12.57 19.93 5.77
C GLN A 33 -12.26 21.06 4.79
N THR A 34 -11.00 21.49 4.73
CA THR A 34 -10.55 22.49 3.76
C THR A 34 -10.75 22.00 2.33
N TYR A 35 -10.35 20.77 1.98
CA TYR A 35 -10.53 20.24 0.63
C TYR A 35 -12.00 20.16 0.20
N ILE A 36 -12.90 19.69 1.07
CA ILE A 36 -14.34 19.57 0.77
C ILE A 36 -14.98 20.96 0.69
N GLN A 37 -14.62 21.88 1.58
CA GLN A 37 -15.10 23.26 1.53
C GLN A 37 -14.59 23.98 0.29
N GLU A 38 -13.35 23.78 -0.12
CA GLU A 38 -12.77 24.38 -1.33
C GLU A 38 -13.32 23.77 -2.62
N SER A 39 -13.51 22.45 -2.65
CA SER A 39 -13.96 21.72 -3.86
C SER A 39 -15.48 21.72 -4.03
N HIS A 40 -16.23 21.80 -2.92
CA HIS A 40 -17.69 21.64 -2.89
C HIS A 40 -18.36 22.62 -1.90
N LEU A 41 -18.06 23.91 -2.08
CA LEU A 41 -18.40 25.09 -1.25
C LEU A 41 -19.77 25.16 -0.55
N ASN A 42 -20.77 24.38 -0.98
CA ASN A 42 -22.15 24.48 -0.48
C ASN A 42 -22.70 23.19 0.19
N LEU A 43 -21.95 22.08 0.18
CA LEU A 43 -22.43 20.80 0.71
C LEU A 43 -22.04 20.56 2.17
N TRP A 44 -21.06 21.28 2.71
CA TRP A 44 -20.56 21.02 4.06
C TRP A 44 -21.63 21.21 5.14
N GLY A 45 -22.48 22.24 5.03
CA GLY A 45 -23.53 22.54 6.01
C GLY A 45 -24.62 21.46 6.11
N SER A 46 -24.92 20.75 5.01
CA SER A 46 -25.91 19.68 4.97
C SER A 46 -25.30 18.29 5.16
N ALA A 47 -24.08 18.07 4.69
CA ALA A 47 -23.43 16.76 4.70
C ALA A 47 -22.68 16.44 6.01
N LYS A 48 -22.33 17.45 6.83
CA LYS A 48 -21.50 17.26 8.04
C LYS A 48 -22.03 16.18 9.00
N ASN A 49 -23.34 16.04 9.09
CA ASN A 49 -23.99 15.07 9.99
C ASN A 49 -24.28 13.71 9.33
N SER A 50 -23.97 13.54 8.05
CA SER A 50 -24.19 12.32 7.28
C SER A 50 -22.89 11.76 6.66
N ILE A 51 -21.73 12.16 7.20
CA ILE A 51 -20.44 11.67 6.72
C ILE A 51 -20.21 10.27 7.27
N GLU A 52 -19.97 9.32 6.37
CA GLU A 52 -19.45 8.01 6.71
C GLU A 52 -17.94 7.96 6.38
N PHE A 53 -17.16 7.46 7.33
CA PHE A 53 -15.72 7.28 7.20
C PHE A 53 -15.43 5.82 6.93
N VAL A 54 -14.81 5.52 5.79
CA VAL A 54 -14.28 4.20 5.48
C VAL A 54 -12.76 4.26 5.58
N LEU A 55 -12.21 3.57 6.58
CA LEU A 55 -10.78 3.55 6.87
C LEU A 55 -10.22 2.16 6.65
N THR A 56 -9.09 2.07 5.96
CA THR A 56 -8.36 0.82 5.78
C THR A 56 -7.33 0.61 6.88
N HIS A 57 -7.12 -0.64 7.28
CA HIS A 57 -6.08 -1.02 8.24
C HIS A 57 -5.36 -2.31 7.80
N PRO A 58 -4.13 -2.57 8.30
CA PRO A 58 -3.43 -3.82 8.00
C PRO A 58 -4.27 -5.04 8.39
N ASN A 59 -4.14 -6.13 7.64
CA ASN A 59 -5.04 -7.28 7.76
C ASN A 59 -5.01 -7.92 9.15
N GLY A 60 -3.84 -7.94 9.81
CA GLY A 60 -3.69 -8.48 11.16
C GLY A 60 -4.14 -7.57 12.31
N TRP A 61 -4.74 -6.41 12.04
CA TRP A 61 -5.19 -5.48 13.08
C TRP A 61 -6.61 -5.80 13.55
N GLU A 62 -6.71 -6.35 14.75
CA GLU A 62 -7.96 -6.73 15.39
C GLU A 62 -8.35 -5.79 16.54
N GLY A 63 -9.40 -6.14 17.28
CA GLY A 63 -10.11 -5.35 18.29
C GLY A 63 -9.38 -4.15 18.92
N PRO A 64 -8.26 -4.33 19.65
CA PRO A 64 -7.57 -3.23 20.33
C PRO A 64 -7.06 -2.15 19.37
N GLN A 65 -6.43 -2.53 18.27
CA GLN A 65 -5.88 -1.60 17.27
C GLN A 65 -7.01 -0.86 16.55
N GLN A 66 -8.08 -1.57 16.19
CA GLN A 66 -9.28 -0.96 15.61
C GLN A 66 -9.95 0.03 16.57
N GLN A 67 -9.96 -0.26 17.87
CA GLN A 67 -10.48 0.66 18.89
C GLN A 67 -9.61 1.92 19.00
N GLN A 68 -8.28 1.78 18.88
CA GLN A 68 -7.37 2.93 18.85
C GLN A 68 -7.63 3.83 17.63
N ILE A 69 -7.94 3.27 16.46
CA ILE A 69 -8.34 4.06 15.28
C ILE A 69 -9.60 4.87 15.59
N ARG A 70 -10.65 4.23 16.11
CA ARG A 70 -11.89 4.93 16.49
C ARG A 70 -11.65 6.01 17.55
N GLN A 71 -10.80 5.73 18.54
CA GLN A 71 -10.42 6.73 19.54
C GLN A 71 -9.67 7.91 18.92
N ALA A 72 -8.75 7.67 17.98
CA ALA A 72 -8.05 8.73 17.28
C ALA A 72 -9.01 9.63 16.47
N MET A 73 -10.04 9.04 15.84
CA MET A 73 -11.08 9.78 15.12
C MET A 73 -11.89 10.69 16.04
N ARG A 74 -12.23 10.22 17.26
CA ARG A 74 -12.89 11.05 18.28
C ARG A 74 -11.99 12.19 18.75
N LEU A 75 -10.71 11.89 19.02
CA LEU A 75 -9.74 12.91 19.45
C LEU A 75 -9.45 13.97 18.38
N ALA A 76 -9.70 13.66 17.11
CA ALA A 76 -9.56 14.57 15.98
C ALA A 76 -10.84 15.37 15.66
N ASP A 77 -11.88 15.24 16.50
CA ASP A 77 -13.23 15.81 16.31
C ASP A 77 -13.87 15.44 14.95
N LEU A 78 -13.51 14.28 14.41
CA LEU A 78 -14.08 13.76 13.16
C LEU A 78 -15.41 13.04 13.39
N ILE A 79 -15.57 12.41 14.55
CA ILE A 79 -16.82 11.79 14.98
C ILE A 79 -17.18 12.19 16.42
N PRO A 80 -18.47 12.21 16.79
CA PRO A 80 -18.90 12.51 18.16
C PRO A 80 -18.32 11.53 19.18
N PHE A 81 -17.99 12.04 20.38
CA PHE A 81 -17.51 11.21 21.50
C PHE A 81 -18.54 10.19 22.02
N LYS A 82 -19.84 10.42 21.77
CA LYS A 82 -20.94 9.52 22.13
C LYS A 82 -21.76 9.18 20.90
N GLY A 83 -21.94 7.89 20.61
CA GLY A 83 -22.81 7.40 19.52
C GLY A 83 -22.25 7.58 18.10
N GLY A 84 -21.00 8.02 17.94
CA GLY A 84 -20.38 8.28 16.63
C GLY A 84 -19.77 7.06 15.92
N ASP A 85 -19.74 5.89 16.56
CA ASP A 85 -19.02 4.72 16.03
C ASP A 85 -19.68 4.11 14.80
N PHE A 86 -20.99 4.32 14.62
CA PHE A 86 -21.73 3.84 13.45
C PHE A 86 -21.31 4.51 12.14
N HIS A 87 -20.65 5.67 12.23
CA HIS A 87 -20.15 6.40 11.07
C HIS A 87 -18.74 5.97 10.66
N VAL A 88 -18.12 4.98 11.33
CA VAL A 88 -16.77 4.52 11.02
C VAL A 88 -16.78 3.04 10.63
N HIS A 89 -16.56 2.81 9.33
CA HIS A 89 -16.38 1.51 8.74
C HIS A 89 -14.88 1.23 8.65
N LEU A 90 -14.47 0.10 9.19
CA LEU A 90 -13.12 -0.38 9.10
C LEU A 90 -13.09 -1.54 8.12
N LEU A 91 -12.17 -1.46 7.17
CA LEU A 91 -11.95 -2.47 6.14
C LEU A 91 -10.48 -2.88 6.18
N THR A 92 -10.16 -4.12 5.88
CA THR A 92 -8.76 -4.50 5.71
C THR A 92 -8.18 -3.89 4.43
N GLU A 93 -6.88 -3.65 4.40
CA GLU A 93 -6.18 -3.20 3.20
C GLU A 93 -6.26 -4.25 2.07
N GLY A 94 -6.26 -5.53 2.42
CA GLY A 94 -6.49 -6.64 1.49
C GLY A 94 -7.87 -6.57 0.82
N GLU A 95 -8.95 -6.40 1.58
CA GLU A 95 -10.31 -6.27 1.02
C GLU A 95 -10.46 -5.01 0.14
N ALA A 96 -9.90 -3.89 0.58
CA ALA A 96 -9.94 -2.65 -0.21
C ALA A 96 -9.24 -2.82 -1.56
N SER A 97 -8.07 -3.46 -1.53
CA SER A 97 -7.26 -3.76 -2.69
C SER A 97 -7.95 -4.77 -3.61
N LEU A 98 -8.60 -5.79 -3.04
CA LEU A 98 -9.41 -6.74 -3.79
C LEU A 98 -10.56 -6.04 -4.51
N HIS A 99 -11.32 -5.19 -3.83
CA HIS A 99 -12.40 -4.43 -4.47
C HIS A 99 -11.88 -3.58 -5.65
N PHE A 100 -10.73 -2.93 -5.48
CA PHE A 100 -10.09 -2.19 -6.56
C PHE A 100 -9.69 -3.10 -7.73
N CYS A 101 -9.06 -4.24 -7.45
CA CYS A 101 -8.66 -5.22 -8.46
C CYS A 101 -9.88 -5.77 -9.19
N VAL A 102 -10.90 -6.23 -8.48
CA VAL A 102 -12.12 -6.83 -9.03
C VAL A 102 -12.88 -5.83 -9.89
N VAL A 103 -13.07 -4.60 -9.43
CA VAL A 103 -13.76 -3.56 -10.23
C VAL A 103 -12.99 -3.30 -11.52
N ASN A 104 -11.67 -3.21 -11.49
CA ASN A 104 -10.88 -2.89 -12.69
C ASN A 104 -10.66 -4.11 -13.61
N VAL A 105 -10.52 -5.31 -13.06
CA VAL A 105 -10.26 -6.57 -13.78
C VAL A 105 -11.54 -7.17 -14.36
N ILE A 106 -12.71 -6.97 -13.72
CA ILE A 106 -14.02 -7.38 -14.29
C ILE A 106 -14.52 -6.32 -15.29
N ALA A 107 -14.34 -5.02 -15.03
CA ALA A 107 -14.87 -3.97 -15.90
C ALA A 107 -14.08 -3.78 -17.20
N SER A 108 -12.84 -4.27 -17.23
CA SER A 108 -12.14 -4.50 -18.49
C SER A 108 -12.30 -5.98 -18.82
N ASP A 109 -12.61 -6.37 -20.06
CA ASP A 109 -12.57 -7.77 -20.54
C ASP A 109 -11.11 -8.32 -20.54
N ALA A 110 -10.35 -8.00 -19.48
CA ALA A 110 -8.91 -8.08 -19.34
C ALA A 110 -8.41 -9.40 -18.77
N PHE A 111 -9.23 -10.46 -18.83
CA PHE A 111 -8.64 -11.78 -19.05
C PHE A 111 -7.89 -11.85 -20.39
N SER A 112 -8.07 -10.86 -21.29
CA SER A 112 -7.26 -10.71 -22.51
C SER A 112 -5.95 -9.92 -22.32
N SER A 113 -5.73 -9.26 -21.17
CA SER A 113 -4.49 -8.49 -20.98
C SER A 113 -4.06 -8.42 -19.50
N PRO A 114 -2.93 -9.03 -19.12
CA PRO A 114 -2.49 -9.09 -17.73
C PRO A 114 -2.01 -7.70 -17.27
N ILE A 115 -2.79 -7.05 -16.41
CA ILE A 115 -2.34 -5.88 -15.67
C ILE A 115 -1.36 -6.40 -14.59
N ALA A 116 -0.07 -6.19 -14.89
CA ALA A 116 1.15 -6.61 -14.20
C ALA A 116 1.75 -7.98 -14.59
N MET A 117 2.31 -8.02 -15.82
CA MET A 117 3.63 -8.55 -16.16
C MET A 117 4.17 -9.73 -15.32
N SER A 118 3.85 -10.95 -15.75
CA SER A 118 4.83 -12.05 -15.68
C SER A 118 5.40 -12.26 -17.09
N PRO A 119 6.72 -12.42 -17.29
CA PRO A 119 7.32 -12.66 -18.61
C PRO A 119 7.12 -14.10 -19.11
N PHE A 120 6.31 -14.92 -18.42
CA PHE A 120 6.10 -16.31 -18.77
C PHE A 120 4.74 -16.47 -19.47
N PRO A 121 4.72 -16.90 -20.76
CA PRO A 121 3.47 -17.28 -21.40
C PRO A 121 2.99 -18.58 -20.72
N VAL A 122 1.77 -18.57 -20.20
CA VAL A 122 1.14 -19.78 -19.67
C VAL A 122 -0.14 -19.99 -20.44
N GLU A 123 -0.25 -21.15 -21.09
CA GLU A 123 -1.44 -21.58 -21.83
C GLU A 123 -2.60 -21.75 -20.83
N GLU A 124 -3.66 -20.94 -20.97
CA GLU A 124 -4.86 -21.06 -20.14
C GLU A 124 -5.82 -22.11 -20.71
N GLU A 125 -5.95 -23.24 -20.02
CA GLU A 125 -7.22 -23.97 -20.02
C GLU A 125 -8.14 -23.28 -19.00
N VAL A 126 -9.07 -22.46 -19.49
CA VAL A 126 -10.14 -21.88 -18.68
C VAL A 126 -11.10 -23.01 -18.29
N GLN A 127 -10.81 -23.69 -17.18
CA GLN A 127 -11.73 -24.62 -16.57
C GLN A 127 -12.81 -23.82 -15.85
N SER A 128 -14.07 -24.05 -16.21
CA SER A 128 -15.26 -23.50 -15.57
C SER A 128 -15.29 -23.89 -14.08
N GLY A 129 -14.70 -23.05 -13.22
CA GLY A 129 -14.57 -23.26 -11.77
C GLY A 129 -14.12 -21.98 -11.06
N SER A 130 -14.19 -21.96 -9.72
CA SER A 130 -13.65 -20.85 -8.92
C SER A 130 -12.12 -20.83 -9.00
N GLN A 131 -11.55 -19.66 -9.28
CA GLN A 131 -10.10 -19.48 -9.35
C GLN A 131 -9.58 -18.80 -8.09
N GLY A 132 -8.49 -19.33 -7.51
CA GLY A 132 -7.80 -18.69 -6.41
C GLY A 132 -6.94 -17.52 -6.87
N VAL A 133 -7.09 -16.39 -6.20
CA VAL A 133 -6.37 -15.14 -6.43
C VAL A 133 -5.67 -14.72 -5.15
N VAL A 134 -4.44 -14.22 -5.24
CA VAL A 134 -3.73 -13.67 -4.08
C VAL A 134 -3.46 -12.19 -4.30
N ILE A 135 -3.87 -11.38 -3.34
CA ILE A 135 -3.56 -9.95 -3.27
C ILE A 135 -2.35 -9.77 -2.37
N ILE A 136 -1.34 -9.06 -2.88
CA ILE A 136 -0.12 -8.71 -2.15
C ILE A 136 -0.08 -7.18 -2.01
N ASP A 137 -0.31 -6.64 -0.82
CA ASP A 137 -0.15 -5.21 -0.51
C ASP A 137 1.22 -4.98 0.13
N ALA A 138 2.15 -4.43 -0.65
CA ALA A 138 3.50 -4.11 -0.19
C ALA A 138 3.56 -2.67 0.35
N GLY A 139 3.11 -2.51 1.58
CA GLY A 139 2.99 -1.23 2.26
C GLY A 139 4.29 -0.62 2.81
N GLY A 140 4.12 0.51 3.51
CA GLY A 140 5.23 1.25 4.09
C GLY A 140 5.87 0.57 5.31
N GLY A 141 5.08 -0.18 6.08
CA GLY A 141 5.53 -0.87 7.30
C GLY A 141 5.35 -2.38 7.22
N THR A 142 4.20 -2.80 6.74
CA THR A 142 3.81 -4.20 6.57
C THR A 142 3.80 -4.57 5.09
N ILE A 143 3.84 -5.88 4.85
CA ILE A 143 3.47 -6.51 3.60
C ILE A 143 2.34 -7.46 3.97
N ASP A 144 1.15 -7.23 3.42
CA ASP A 144 -0.06 -7.97 3.75
C ASP A 144 -0.44 -8.84 2.53
N LEU A 145 -0.74 -10.12 2.77
CA LEU A 145 -1.16 -11.07 1.76
C LEU A 145 -2.53 -11.63 2.12
N SER A 146 -3.40 -11.76 1.12
CA SER A 146 -4.72 -12.34 1.30
C SER A 146 -5.13 -13.11 0.06
N ALA A 147 -5.62 -14.34 0.27
CA ALA A 147 -6.07 -15.21 -0.80
C ALA A 147 -7.59 -15.25 -0.85
N TYR A 148 -8.16 -15.11 -2.03
CA TYR A 148 -9.60 -15.15 -2.27
C TYR A 148 -9.94 -16.12 -3.40
N SER A 149 -11.08 -16.79 -3.32
CA SER A 149 -11.70 -17.43 -4.48
C SER A 149 -12.54 -16.41 -5.22
N MET A 150 -12.40 -16.40 -6.54
CA MET A 150 -13.17 -15.58 -7.44
C MET A 150 -14.00 -16.48 -8.35
N GLN A 151 -15.31 -16.27 -8.34
CA GLN A 151 -16.22 -16.95 -9.25
C GLN A 151 -16.63 -15.95 -10.35
N LEU A 152 -16.24 -16.21 -11.59
CA LEU A 152 -16.48 -15.27 -12.71
C LEU A 152 -17.97 -14.96 -12.95
N SER A 153 -18.87 -15.87 -12.54
CA SER A 153 -20.32 -15.71 -12.70
C SER A 153 -21.02 -14.98 -11.56
N SER A 154 -20.36 -14.77 -10.42
CA SER A 154 -20.95 -14.13 -9.24
C SER A 154 -19.91 -13.24 -8.56
N THR A 155 -20.27 -12.01 -8.20
CA THR A 155 -19.39 -11.09 -7.45
C THR A 155 -19.11 -11.55 -6.01
N SER A 156 -19.33 -12.83 -5.70
CA SER A 156 -19.01 -13.47 -4.43
C SER A 156 -17.52 -13.77 -4.38
N LEU A 157 -16.87 -13.18 -3.39
CA LEU A 157 -15.47 -13.39 -3.07
C LEU A 157 -15.41 -14.01 -1.68
N GLU A 158 -14.73 -15.14 -1.57
CA GLU A 158 -14.54 -15.81 -0.28
C GLU A 158 -13.06 -15.92 0.01
N GLU A 159 -12.64 -15.55 1.22
CA GLU A 159 -11.28 -15.75 1.68
C GLU A 159 -10.98 -17.25 1.76
N ILE A 160 -9.90 -17.68 1.09
CA ILE A 160 -9.55 -19.12 0.96
C ILE A 160 -8.37 -19.51 1.83
N ALA A 161 -7.67 -18.55 2.41
CA ALA A 161 -6.57 -18.76 3.35
C ALA A 161 -6.55 -17.64 4.39
N PRO A 162 -6.17 -17.90 5.65
CA PRO A 162 -5.96 -16.83 6.62
C PRO A 162 -4.94 -15.81 6.12
N ALA A 163 -5.27 -14.53 6.16
CA ALA A 163 -4.37 -13.45 5.77
C ALA A 163 -3.01 -13.51 6.50
N GLU A 164 -1.95 -13.18 5.76
CA GLU A 164 -0.59 -13.10 6.27
C GLU A 164 -0.10 -11.66 6.34
N CYS A 165 0.65 -11.33 7.39
CA CYS A 165 1.21 -10.00 7.60
C CYS A 165 2.69 -10.10 7.98
N CYS A 166 3.55 -9.53 7.14
CA CYS A 166 5.00 -9.52 7.33
C CYS A 166 5.48 -8.12 7.68
N LEU A 167 6.31 -7.99 8.72
CA LEU A 167 6.99 -6.73 9.09
C LEU A 167 8.21 -6.49 8.21
N GLN A 168 7.97 -6.26 6.91
CA GLN A 168 9.01 -6.18 5.89
C GLN A 168 8.79 -5.05 4.88
N GLY A 169 7.88 -4.12 5.17
CA GLY A 169 7.55 -3.01 4.27
C GLY A 169 8.70 -2.00 4.05
N SER A 170 8.40 -0.94 3.32
CA SER A 170 9.36 0.07 2.83
C SER A 170 10.34 0.62 3.89
N VAL A 171 9.89 0.79 5.13
CA VAL A 171 10.71 1.29 6.25
C VAL A 171 11.88 0.37 6.60
N PHE A 172 11.73 -0.95 6.41
CA PHE A 172 12.79 -1.92 6.71
C PHE A 172 13.93 -1.83 5.70
N VAL A 173 13.63 -1.53 4.42
CA VAL A 173 14.65 -1.23 3.41
C VAL A 173 15.44 0.02 3.81
N THR A 174 14.75 1.06 4.28
CA THR A 174 15.38 2.30 4.76
C THR A 174 16.25 2.06 5.99
N ARG A 175 15.80 1.23 6.93
CA ARG A 175 16.60 0.83 8.11
C ARG A 175 17.87 0.08 7.70
N ARG A 176 17.78 -0.86 6.76
CA ARG A 176 18.97 -1.55 6.24
C ARG A 176 19.92 -0.58 5.53
N ALA A 177 19.39 0.41 4.81
CA ALA A 177 20.20 1.43 4.17
C ALA A 177 21.00 2.24 5.20
N HIS A 178 20.35 2.62 6.32
CA HIS A 178 21.03 3.27 7.44
C HIS A 178 22.20 2.43 7.97
N ASP A 179 21.97 1.14 8.21
CA ASP A 179 23.00 0.23 8.74
C ASP A 179 24.15 0.02 7.74
N LEU A 180 23.82 -0.10 6.44
CA LEU A 180 24.81 -0.15 5.36
C LEU A 180 25.66 1.14 5.32
N LEU A 181 25.04 2.32 5.39
CA LEU A 181 25.75 3.60 5.36
C LEU A 181 26.67 3.74 6.58
N LYS A 182 26.18 3.39 7.77
CA LYS A 182 26.97 3.39 9.01
C LYS A 182 28.19 2.47 8.92
N SER A 183 28.01 1.28 8.37
CA SER A 183 29.12 0.33 8.17
C SER A 183 30.10 0.82 7.09
N LYS A 184 29.59 1.22 5.93
CA LYS A 184 30.41 1.66 4.78
C LYS A 184 31.26 2.86 5.14
N LEU A 185 30.72 3.85 5.86
CA LEU A 185 31.43 5.09 6.19
C LEU A 185 32.18 5.04 7.53
N SER A 186 32.31 3.87 8.15
CA SER A 186 33.03 3.73 9.41
C SER A 186 34.49 4.21 9.25
N GLY A 187 34.86 5.28 9.96
CA GLY A 187 36.19 5.89 9.86
C GLY A 187 36.35 6.95 8.75
N SER A 188 35.27 7.37 8.09
CA SER A 188 35.23 8.55 7.23
C SER A 188 34.85 9.79 8.03
N ASP A 189 35.25 10.98 7.58
CA ASP A 189 34.82 12.26 8.16
C ASP A 189 33.29 12.46 8.04
N TYR A 190 32.63 11.68 7.18
CA TYR A 190 31.19 11.68 6.97
C TYR A 190 30.44 10.63 7.80
N SER A 191 31.06 10.04 8.82
CA SER A 191 30.48 8.98 9.64
C SER A 191 29.65 9.47 10.84
N SER A 192 29.41 10.78 10.97
CA SER A 192 28.64 11.31 12.10
C SER A 192 27.19 10.81 12.08
N PRO A 193 26.54 10.59 13.23
CA PRO A 193 25.15 10.15 13.28
C PRO A 193 24.19 11.04 12.47
N GLU A 194 24.41 12.35 12.49
CA GLU A 194 23.61 13.34 11.77
C GLU A 194 23.79 13.19 10.25
N MET A 195 25.02 12.99 9.79
CA MET A 195 25.33 12.77 8.38
C MET A 195 24.71 11.46 7.88
N ILE A 196 24.83 10.38 8.65
CA ILE A 196 24.20 9.09 8.32
C ILE A 196 22.68 9.22 8.25
N ALA A 197 22.06 9.92 9.21
CA ALA A 197 20.61 10.17 9.20
C ALA A 197 20.18 11.00 7.98
N GLN A 198 20.94 12.04 7.63
CA GLN A 198 20.69 12.86 6.44
C GLN A 198 20.78 12.02 5.16
N MET A 199 21.85 11.23 4.99
CA MET A 199 22.04 10.35 3.84
C MET A 199 20.93 9.30 3.74
N THR A 200 20.51 8.74 4.87
CA THR A 200 19.41 7.76 4.95
C THR A 200 18.09 8.38 4.49
N ASN A 201 17.78 9.60 4.93
CA ASN A 201 16.58 10.32 4.51
C ASN A 201 16.62 10.69 3.02
N ILE A 202 17.79 11.04 2.47
CA ILE A 202 17.96 11.25 1.03
C ILE A 202 17.74 9.94 0.26
N PHE A 203 18.32 8.84 0.74
CA PHE A 203 18.14 7.52 0.15
C PHE A 203 16.65 7.14 0.10
N ASP A 204 15.93 7.29 1.21
CA ASP A 204 14.52 6.97 1.36
C ASP A 204 13.64 7.73 0.35
N LYS A 205 13.91 9.03 0.19
CA LYS A 205 13.12 9.93 -0.67
C LYS A 205 13.51 9.89 -2.15
N THR A 206 14.67 9.35 -2.50
CA THR A 206 15.20 9.44 -3.87
C THR A 206 15.77 8.12 -4.37
N THR A 207 16.94 7.73 -3.87
CA THR A 207 17.71 6.57 -4.35
C THR A 207 16.90 5.28 -4.33
N LYS A 208 16.18 5.01 -3.23
CA LYS A 208 15.32 3.84 -3.07
C LYS A 208 14.24 3.77 -4.15
N LEU A 209 13.57 4.90 -4.42
CA LEU A 209 12.43 4.98 -5.36
C LEU A 209 12.86 4.87 -6.83
N ARG A 210 14.10 5.28 -7.12
CA ARG A 210 14.67 5.26 -8.48
C ARG A 210 15.45 3.99 -8.79
N PHE A 211 15.69 3.12 -7.81
CA PHE A 211 16.38 1.87 -8.05
C PHE A 211 15.57 0.99 -9.02
N ARG A 212 16.25 0.38 -9.99
CA ARG A 212 15.63 -0.43 -11.03
C ARG A 212 16.38 -1.72 -11.26
N ARG A 213 17.71 -1.66 -11.34
CA ARG A 213 18.53 -2.81 -11.70
C ARG A 213 19.83 -2.86 -10.89
N PRO A 214 20.31 -4.06 -10.55
CA PRO A 214 21.50 -4.22 -9.71
C PRO A 214 22.83 -3.93 -10.44
N ASP A 215 22.82 -3.86 -11.77
CA ASP A 215 23.95 -3.46 -12.62
C ASP A 215 24.17 -1.94 -12.65
N GLU A 216 23.17 -1.15 -12.26
CA GLU A 216 23.26 0.31 -12.26
C GLU A 216 23.71 0.85 -10.89
N SER A 217 24.71 1.74 -10.90
CA SER A 217 25.11 2.46 -9.69
C SER A 217 24.12 3.58 -9.39
N SER A 218 23.85 3.82 -8.10
CA SER A 218 23.07 4.96 -7.66
C SER A 218 23.87 5.90 -6.78
N TYR A 219 23.35 7.10 -6.58
CA TYR A 219 24.05 8.18 -5.88
C TYR A 219 23.16 8.79 -4.80
N ILE A 220 23.77 9.11 -3.66
CA ILE A 220 23.17 9.91 -2.59
C ILE A 220 23.89 11.25 -2.57
N LYS A 221 23.19 12.31 -3.01
CA LYS A 221 23.71 13.68 -3.00
C LYS A 221 23.45 14.33 -1.64
N PHE A 222 24.45 14.34 -0.77
CA PHE A 222 24.34 14.82 0.60
C PHE A 222 25.08 16.13 0.86
N GLY A 223 26.06 16.47 0.03
CA GLY A 223 26.97 17.60 0.26
C GLY A 223 27.18 18.48 -0.96
N THR A 224 28.28 19.20 -0.94
CA THR A 224 28.72 20.18 -1.94
C THR A 224 29.83 19.63 -2.84
N THR A 225 30.21 20.36 -3.88
CA THR A 225 31.32 19.96 -4.78
C THR A 225 32.69 19.89 -4.09
N ARG A 226 32.83 20.48 -2.89
CA ARG A 226 34.06 20.45 -2.08
C ARG A 226 34.20 19.15 -1.30
N ASP A 227 33.09 18.47 -1.03
CA ASP A 227 33.04 17.25 -0.24
C ASP A 227 33.55 16.04 -1.04
N LYS A 228 34.65 15.43 -0.57
CA LYS A 228 35.36 14.37 -1.28
C LYS A 228 36.04 13.45 -0.28
N ASP A 229 35.78 12.15 -0.43
CA ASP A 229 36.54 11.10 0.24
C ASP A 229 36.59 9.88 -0.69
N PRO A 230 37.56 9.84 -1.62
CA PRO A 230 37.64 8.82 -2.66
C PRO A 230 37.77 7.40 -2.11
N ARG A 231 38.27 7.21 -0.88
CA ARG A 231 38.39 5.89 -0.23
C ARG A 231 37.02 5.26 0.07
N TYR A 232 35.99 6.10 0.21
CA TYR A 232 34.62 5.70 0.53
C TYR A 232 33.65 5.95 -0.62
N ASP A 233 34.16 6.14 -1.85
CA ASP A 233 33.38 6.46 -3.05
C ASP A 233 32.61 7.79 -3.00
N ILE A 234 33.13 8.77 -2.26
CA ILE A 234 32.55 10.11 -2.17
C ILE A 234 33.26 11.06 -3.13
N ARG A 235 32.50 11.65 -4.06
CA ARG A 235 33.00 12.67 -5.00
C ARG A 235 31.97 13.78 -5.19
N SER A 236 32.40 15.02 -5.04
CA SER A 236 31.57 16.21 -5.27
C SER A 236 30.26 16.17 -4.47
N GLY A 237 30.34 15.74 -3.21
CA GLY A 237 29.20 15.66 -2.28
C GLY A 237 28.21 14.54 -2.57
N GLN A 238 28.63 13.56 -3.38
CA GLN A 238 27.82 12.41 -3.74
C GLN A 238 28.51 11.14 -3.30
N LEU A 239 27.80 10.32 -2.52
CA LEU A 239 28.19 8.96 -2.21
C LEU A 239 27.68 8.03 -3.31
N LYS A 240 28.58 7.30 -3.97
CA LYS A 240 28.21 6.25 -4.92
C LYS A 240 27.91 4.95 -4.17
N LEU A 241 26.79 4.32 -4.53
CA LEU A 241 26.41 2.98 -4.09
C LEU A 241 26.28 2.07 -5.32
N SER A 242 26.79 0.84 -5.23
CA SER A 242 26.55 -0.17 -6.26
C SER A 242 25.10 -0.62 -6.23
N GLY A 243 24.53 -0.94 -7.40
CA GLY A 243 23.19 -1.49 -7.50
C GLY A 243 23.03 -2.79 -6.72
N GLN A 244 24.08 -3.62 -6.66
CA GLN A 244 24.13 -4.85 -5.86
C GLN A 244 23.91 -4.60 -4.37
N HIS A 245 24.55 -3.57 -3.79
CA HIS A 245 24.29 -3.23 -2.39
C HIS A 245 22.85 -2.80 -2.17
N ILE A 246 22.27 -2.03 -3.10
CA ILE A 246 20.89 -1.56 -3.00
C ILE A 246 19.92 -2.74 -3.13
N ALA A 247 20.13 -3.64 -4.09
CA ALA A 247 19.37 -4.88 -4.23
C ALA A 247 19.35 -5.69 -2.93
N GLY A 248 20.52 -5.84 -2.29
CA GLY A 248 20.64 -6.51 -0.99
C GLY A 248 19.81 -5.87 0.14
N LEU A 249 19.45 -4.59 0.04
CA LEU A 249 18.55 -3.94 1.02
C LEU A 249 17.09 -4.40 0.86
N PHE A 250 16.70 -4.72 -0.38
CA PHE A 250 15.36 -5.19 -0.73
C PHE A 250 15.20 -6.70 -0.57
N GLU A 251 16.28 -7.46 -0.74
CA GLU A 251 16.28 -8.94 -0.73
C GLU A 251 15.47 -9.56 0.42
N PRO A 252 15.60 -9.12 1.69
CA PRO A 252 14.84 -9.76 2.76
C PRO A 252 13.32 -9.47 2.69
N SER A 253 12.92 -8.34 2.08
CA SER A 253 11.51 -8.02 1.86
C SER A 253 10.93 -8.84 0.71
N VAL A 254 11.68 -9.02 -0.39
CA VAL A 254 11.29 -9.91 -1.50
C VAL A 254 11.17 -11.35 -1.04
N LYS A 255 12.16 -11.83 -0.30
CA LYS A 255 12.14 -13.20 0.25
C LYS A 255 10.94 -13.43 1.15
N ALA A 256 10.58 -12.47 2.00
CA ALA A 256 9.39 -12.57 2.83
C ALA A 256 8.09 -12.61 2.01
N ILE A 257 7.99 -11.84 0.92
CA ILE A 257 6.84 -11.93 0.00
C ILE A 257 6.74 -13.34 -0.60
N ILE A 258 7.85 -13.89 -1.10
CA ILE A 258 7.88 -15.21 -1.72
C ILE A 258 7.49 -16.30 -0.70
N GLU A 259 8.06 -16.24 0.50
CA GLU A 259 7.77 -17.21 1.57
C GLU A 259 6.29 -17.15 1.99
N ALA A 260 5.74 -15.94 2.16
CA ALA A 260 4.34 -15.75 2.52
C ALA A 260 3.39 -16.19 1.39
N PHE A 261 3.74 -15.89 0.13
CA PHE A 261 2.96 -16.31 -1.02
C PHE A 261 2.91 -17.83 -1.15
N GLU A 262 4.05 -18.51 -1.01
CA GLU A 262 4.11 -19.97 -1.02
C GLU A 262 3.32 -20.59 0.15
N GLN A 263 3.30 -19.93 1.31
CA GLN A 263 2.48 -20.37 2.43
C GLN A 263 0.98 -20.22 2.13
N GLN A 264 0.54 -19.05 1.64
CA GLN A 264 -0.84 -18.82 1.19
C GLN A 264 -1.30 -19.88 0.20
N ARG A 265 -0.47 -20.22 -0.79
CA ARG A 265 -0.77 -21.27 -1.78
C ARG A 265 -0.98 -22.65 -1.16
N ARG A 266 -0.24 -22.98 -0.10
CA ARG A 266 -0.33 -24.30 0.56
C ARG A 266 -1.58 -24.45 1.42
N VAL A 267 -2.01 -23.37 2.07
CA VAL A 267 -3.16 -23.40 2.99
C VAL A 267 -4.48 -23.01 2.33
N ALA A 268 -4.43 -22.48 1.10
CA ALA A 268 -5.61 -22.10 0.35
C ALA A 268 -6.54 -23.29 0.09
N SER A 269 -7.84 -23.11 0.38
CA SER A 269 -8.88 -24.11 0.09
C SER A 269 -9.17 -24.28 -1.41
N THR A 270 -8.86 -23.25 -2.21
CA THR A 270 -8.98 -23.25 -3.67
C THR A 270 -7.59 -23.11 -4.32
N PRO A 271 -7.27 -23.85 -5.39
CA PRO A 271 -5.99 -23.73 -6.07
C PRO A 271 -5.70 -22.29 -6.54
N VAL A 272 -4.52 -21.78 -6.16
CA VAL A 272 -4.00 -20.49 -6.62
C VAL A 272 -2.96 -20.75 -7.71
N ASN A 273 -3.27 -20.33 -8.93
CA ASN A 273 -2.32 -20.29 -10.04
C ASN A 273 -1.47 -19.02 -9.96
N VAL A 274 -0.20 -19.11 -10.36
CA VAL A 274 0.74 -17.98 -10.32
C VAL A 274 0.20 -16.78 -11.12
N SER A 275 -0.52 -17.03 -12.21
CA SER A 275 -1.19 -16.02 -13.04
C SER A 275 -2.28 -15.22 -12.32
N GLY A 276 -2.82 -15.73 -11.21
CA GLY A 276 -3.87 -15.08 -10.41
C GLY A 276 -3.33 -14.21 -9.27
N SER A 277 -2.10 -13.71 -9.36
CA SER A 277 -1.49 -12.90 -8.29
C SER A 277 -1.56 -11.42 -8.65
N PHE A 278 -2.17 -10.58 -7.80
CA PHE A 278 -2.18 -9.14 -7.99
C PHE A 278 -1.31 -8.47 -6.94
N LEU A 279 -0.36 -7.66 -7.42
CA LEU A 279 0.54 -6.89 -6.59
C LEU A 279 0.07 -5.45 -6.55
N VAL A 280 -0.45 -5.02 -5.39
CA VAL A 280 -0.90 -3.65 -5.18
C VAL A 280 0.24 -2.87 -4.53
N TYR A 281 0.81 -1.96 -5.33
CA TYR A 281 1.87 -1.06 -4.88
C TYR A 281 1.31 0.30 -4.49
N ARG A 282 1.59 0.72 -3.26
CA ARG A 282 1.60 2.14 -2.91
C ARG A 282 3.01 2.68 -3.17
N GLN A 283 3.11 3.85 -3.82
CA GLN A 283 4.27 4.56 -4.40
C GLN A 283 5.66 4.52 -3.68
N THR A 284 5.77 3.91 -2.51
CA THR A 284 6.95 3.87 -1.63
C THR A 284 7.86 2.64 -1.77
N MET A 285 7.45 1.61 -2.52
CA MET A 285 8.30 0.49 -2.92
C MET A 285 8.07 0.25 -4.41
N THR A 286 8.91 0.81 -5.27
CA THR A 286 8.99 0.31 -6.65
C THR A 286 9.99 -0.83 -6.64
N MET A 287 9.50 -2.07 -6.58
CA MET A 287 10.28 -3.23 -7.03
C MET A 287 9.62 -3.77 -8.29
N MET A 288 10.46 -4.22 -9.22
CA MET A 288 10.06 -4.97 -10.40
C MET A 288 10.27 -6.45 -10.11
#